data_AF-A0A7C4EWU7-F1
#
_entry.id   AF-A0A7C4EWU7-F1
#
_cell.length_a   1.000
_cell.length_b   1.000
_cell.length_c   1.000
_cell.angle_alpha   90.00
_cell.angle_beta   90.00
_cell.angle_gamma   90.00
#
_symmetry.space_group_name_H-M   'P 1'
#
loop_
_entity.id
_entity.type
_entity.pdbx_description
1 polymer ?
#
loop_
_entity_poly.entity_id
_entity_poly.type
_entity_poly.pdbx_seq_one_letter_code
_entity_poly.pdbx_strand_id
1 'polypeptide(L)'
;AMQILGKPSMMHQTNGRKIEAAREKGEEIVKHLKASPSFLESLAPLITEYVSLKDGLVEEDAEAIKKSAARFLELLRSVPSSDLAGPSLDAWNASSTQIKQGLESVALAGDIQQQRKAFDPLSEAFVKLLMTFRHRMPEPILVYFCPMAFAGQGAYWIDTREEVRNPYYGRKPFEGQDMLRCGELVERIPPDPGSNETIPTQDVSHGKIHTGEHSGHPAHTGGSK
;
A
#
# COMPACT_ATOMS: atom_id res chain seq x y z
N ALA A 1 -28.68 30.83 -30.46
CA ALA A 1 -27.80 30.82 -29.27
C ALA A 1 -27.78 29.40 -28.71
N MET A 2 -26.64 28.71 -28.76
CA MET A 2 -26.49 27.35 -28.24
C MET A 2 -26.25 27.39 -26.73
N GLN A 3 -27.06 26.66 -25.96
CA GLN A 3 -26.83 26.40 -24.54
C GLN A 3 -26.01 25.12 -24.39
N ILE A 4 -24.79 25.24 -23.86
CA ILE A 4 -23.99 24.11 -23.40
C ILE A 4 -24.47 23.79 -21.97
N LEU A 5 -25.31 22.76 -21.85
CA LEU A 5 -25.60 22.13 -20.56
C LEU A 5 -24.36 21.35 -20.11
N GLY A 6 -23.56 21.97 -19.26
CA GLY A 6 -22.50 21.29 -18.52
C GLY A 6 -23.11 20.26 -17.59
N LYS A 7 -22.87 18.97 -17.87
CA LYS A 7 -23.20 17.89 -16.94
C LYS A 7 -22.31 18.04 -15.70
N PRO A 8 -22.85 17.93 -14.48
CA PRO A 8 -22.02 17.89 -13.28
C PRO A 8 -21.17 16.61 -13.31
N SER A 9 -19.88 16.81 -13.07
CA SER A 9 -18.87 15.75 -12.94
C SER A 9 -19.29 14.74 -11.85
N MET A 10 -19.50 13.50 -12.25
CA MET A 10 -19.70 12.35 -11.35
C MET A 10 -18.33 11.88 -10.88
N MET A 11 -17.76 12.61 -9.91
CA MET A 11 -16.58 12.17 -9.16
C MET A 11 -16.94 10.91 -8.37
N HIS A 12 -16.48 9.75 -8.85
CA HIS A 12 -16.40 8.55 -8.03
C HIS A 12 -15.43 8.85 -6.89
N GLN A 13 -15.96 9.05 -5.68
CA GLN A 13 -15.15 9.22 -4.48
C GLN A 13 -14.60 7.85 -4.11
N THR A 14 -13.49 7.46 -4.73
CA THR A 14 -12.75 6.24 -4.37
C THR A 14 -11.81 6.54 -3.20
N ASN A 15 -11.48 5.49 -2.46
CA ASN A 15 -10.62 5.48 -1.27
C ASN A 15 -9.30 6.28 -1.37
N GLY A 16 -8.82 6.63 -2.56
CA GLY A 16 -7.57 7.38 -2.76
C GLY A 16 -7.49 8.71 -2.00
N ARG A 17 -8.58 9.50 -1.97
CA ARG A 17 -8.61 10.77 -1.22
C ARG A 17 -8.53 10.59 0.31
N LYS A 18 -8.98 9.45 0.84
CA LYS A 18 -8.84 9.15 2.28
C LYS A 18 -7.40 8.81 2.64
N ILE A 19 -6.66 8.20 1.72
CA ILE A 19 -5.26 7.80 1.93
C ILE A 19 -4.37 9.05 1.94
N GLU A 20 -4.56 9.98 0.99
CA GLU A 20 -3.82 11.25 0.93
C GLU A 20 -4.03 12.12 2.18
N ALA A 21 -5.27 12.25 2.65
CA ALA A 21 -5.61 13.07 3.82
C ALA A 21 -5.09 12.48 5.15
N ALA A 22 -4.95 11.16 5.25
CA ALA A 22 -4.37 10.49 6.42
C ALA A 22 -2.83 10.60 6.42
N ARG A 23 -2.19 10.63 5.24
CA ARG A 23 -0.75 10.86 5.06
C ARG A 23 -0.30 12.23 5.56
N GLU A 24 -1.08 13.29 5.31
CA GLU A 24 -0.78 14.65 5.80
C GLU A 24 -0.82 14.78 7.33
N LYS A 25 -1.47 13.83 8.02
CA LYS A 25 -1.63 13.84 9.47
C LYS A 25 -0.74 12.83 10.20
N GLY A 26 0.06 12.04 9.47
CA GLY A 26 0.86 10.97 10.06
C GLY A 26 0.02 9.89 10.76
N GLU A 27 -1.27 9.77 10.40
CA GLU A 27 -2.15 8.75 10.96
C GLU A 27 -1.96 7.43 10.20
N GLU A 28 -1.71 6.37 10.96
CA GLU A 28 -1.62 5.01 10.44
C GLU A 28 -2.98 4.61 9.85
N ILE A 29 -3.05 4.52 8.52
CA ILE A 29 -4.30 4.39 7.75
C ILE A 29 -4.98 3.04 8.00
N VAL A 30 -4.23 2.06 8.51
CA VAL A 30 -4.68 0.70 8.78
C VAL A 30 -4.16 0.28 10.15
N LYS A 31 -5.06 -0.16 11.04
CA LYS A 31 -4.66 -0.75 12.33
C LYS A 31 -3.84 -2.01 12.07
N HIS A 32 -2.55 -1.98 12.42
CA HIS A 32 -1.72 -3.18 12.31
C HIS A 32 -2.13 -4.23 13.34
N LEU A 33 -2.19 -5.48 12.87
CA LEU A 33 -2.50 -6.63 13.69
C LEU A 33 -1.22 -7.34 14.09
N LYS A 34 -1.17 -7.79 15.35
CA LYS A 34 -0.04 -8.56 15.85
C LYS A 34 -0.05 -9.96 15.22
N ALA A 35 1.13 -10.44 14.89
CA ALA A 35 1.40 -11.80 14.46
C ALA A 35 2.73 -12.27 15.07
N SER A 36 2.97 -13.59 15.05
CA SER A 36 4.22 -14.13 15.56
C SER A 36 5.40 -13.82 14.63
N PRO A 37 6.64 -13.80 15.16
CA PRO A 37 7.82 -13.66 14.32
C PRO A 37 7.88 -14.72 13.20
N SER A 38 7.53 -15.98 13.51
CA SER A 38 7.53 -17.06 12.51
C SER A 38 6.55 -16.81 11.37
N PHE A 39 5.35 -16.31 11.67
CA PHE A 39 4.39 -15.90 10.64
C PHE A 39 4.97 -14.76 9.77
N LEU A 40 5.52 -13.71 10.39
CA LEU A 40 6.04 -12.54 9.66
C LEU A 40 7.26 -12.87 8.78
N GLU A 41 8.15 -13.74 9.26
CA GLU A 41 9.30 -14.25 8.51
C GLU A 41 8.83 -15.07 7.30
N SER A 42 7.75 -15.83 7.45
CA SER A 42 7.20 -16.63 6.36
C SER A 42 6.68 -15.79 5.19
N LEU A 43 6.36 -14.50 5.39
CA LEU A 43 5.87 -13.62 4.32
C LEU A 43 6.96 -13.20 3.32
N ALA A 44 8.24 -13.21 3.73
CA ALA A 44 9.35 -12.82 2.85
C ALA A 44 9.44 -13.63 1.54
N PRO A 45 9.40 -14.99 1.56
CA PRO A 45 9.38 -15.76 0.32
C PRO A 45 8.11 -15.53 -0.51
N LEU A 46 6.96 -15.24 0.12
CA LEU A 46 5.73 -14.88 -0.62
C LEU A 46 5.91 -13.55 -1.38
N ILE A 47 6.53 -12.55 -0.74
CA ILE A 47 6.85 -11.26 -1.39
C ILE A 47 7.76 -11.47 -2.60
N THR A 48 8.76 -12.36 -2.47
CA THR A 48 9.69 -12.66 -3.56
C THR A 48 8.98 -13.30 -4.75
N GLU A 49 8.09 -14.26 -4.50
CA GLU A 49 7.32 -14.90 -5.57
C GLU A 49 6.25 -13.97 -6.16
N TYR A 50 5.65 -13.09 -5.36
CA TYR A 50 4.78 -12.03 -5.86
C TYR A 50 5.53 -11.16 -6.87
N VAL A 51 6.73 -10.66 -6.52
CA VAL A 51 7.51 -9.78 -7.41
C VAL A 51 7.92 -10.53 -8.68
N SER A 52 8.28 -11.81 -8.57
CA SER A 52 8.59 -12.67 -9.72
C SER A 52 7.39 -12.85 -10.65
N LEU A 53 6.20 -13.07 -10.08
CA LEU A 53 4.95 -13.16 -10.84
C LEU A 53 4.63 -11.84 -11.55
N LYS A 54 4.72 -10.72 -10.82
CA LYS A 54 4.54 -9.36 -11.37
C LYS A 54 5.52 -9.08 -12.51
N ASP A 55 6.80 -9.43 -12.35
CA ASP A 55 7.80 -9.23 -13.40
C ASP A 55 7.49 -10.10 -14.63
N GLY A 56 7.01 -11.33 -14.45
CA GLY A 56 6.51 -12.14 -15.55
C GLY A 56 5.40 -11.44 -16.35
N LEU A 57 4.47 -10.75 -15.67
CA LEU A 57 3.41 -9.96 -16.33
C LEU A 57 3.94 -8.75 -17.11
N VAL A 58 5.00 -8.12 -16.59
CA VAL A 58 5.71 -7.01 -17.25
C VAL A 58 6.41 -7.48 -18.52
N GLU A 59 7.10 -8.61 -18.44
CA GLU A 59 7.84 -9.22 -19.56
C GLU A 59 6.93 -9.98 -20.55
N GLU A 60 5.67 -10.19 -20.18
CA GLU A 60 4.73 -11.03 -20.94
C GLU A 60 5.21 -12.50 -21.09
N ASP A 61 5.97 -13.01 -20.12
CA ASP A 61 6.48 -14.37 -20.10
C ASP A 61 5.46 -15.32 -19.45
N ALA A 62 4.62 -15.94 -20.27
CA ALA A 62 3.55 -16.83 -19.83
C ALA A 62 4.04 -18.02 -19.00
N GLU A 63 5.24 -18.56 -19.26
CA GLU A 63 5.79 -19.68 -18.52
C GLU A 63 6.34 -19.23 -17.17
N ALA A 64 7.05 -18.10 -17.12
CA ALA A 64 7.51 -17.51 -15.86
C ALA A 64 6.33 -17.14 -14.94
N ILE A 65 5.24 -16.60 -15.50
CA ILE A 65 4.00 -16.29 -14.78
C ILE A 65 3.43 -17.56 -14.13
N LYS A 66 3.18 -18.61 -14.91
CA LYS A 66 2.62 -19.87 -14.39
C LYS A 66 3.51 -20.51 -13.32
N LYS A 67 4.82 -20.54 -13.58
CA LYS A 67 5.79 -21.14 -12.66
C LYS A 67 5.83 -20.38 -11.33
N SER A 68 5.78 -19.05 -11.36
CA SER A 68 5.80 -18.22 -10.15
C SER A 68 4.46 -18.30 -9.41
N ALA A 69 3.32 -18.32 -10.12
CA ALA A 69 2.02 -18.52 -9.50
C ALA A 69 1.93 -19.87 -8.76
N ALA A 70 2.47 -20.94 -9.34
CA ALA A 70 2.50 -22.26 -8.70
C ALA A 70 3.39 -22.28 -7.44
N ARG A 71 4.59 -21.67 -7.49
CA ARG A 71 5.48 -21.58 -6.31
C ARG A 71 4.88 -20.73 -5.21
N PHE A 72 4.26 -19.60 -5.58
CA PHE A 72 3.57 -18.74 -4.62
C PHE A 72 2.42 -19.50 -3.94
N LEU A 73 1.63 -20.26 -4.70
CA LEU A 73 0.53 -21.04 -4.12
C LEU A 73 1.03 -22.08 -3.11
N GLU A 74 2.18 -22.71 -3.36
CA GLU A 74 2.77 -23.68 -2.44
C GLU A 74 3.32 -23.03 -1.16
N LEU A 75 4.00 -21.89 -1.29
CA LEU A 75 4.47 -21.11 -0.15
C LEU A 75 3.30 -20.60 0.70
N LEU A 76 2.23 -20.13 0.06
CA LEU A 76 1.03 -19.65 0.74
C LEU A 76 0.39 -20.73 1.63
N ARG A 77 0.38 -21.99 1.17
CA ARG A 77 -0.11 -23.15 1.95
C ARG A 77 0.78 -23.50 3.14
N SER A 78 2.05 -23.13 3.07
CA SER A 78 3.06 -23.48 4.07
C SER A 78 3.21 -22.41 5.16
N VAL A 79 2.47 -21.30 5.08
CA VAL A 79 2.52 -20.24 6.09
C VAL A 79 2.01 -20.77 7.45
N PRO A 80 2.81 -20.68 8.52
CA PRO A 80 2.40 -21.11 9.85
C PRO A 80 1.41 -20.10 10.43
N SER A 81 0.11 -20.38 10.27
CA SER A 81 -0.97 -19.50 10.76
C SER A 81 -1.72 -20.06 11.97
N SER A 82 -1.24 -21.16 12.57
CA SER A 82 -1.91 -21.86 13.67
C SER A 82 -1.91 -21.09 14.99
N ASP A 83 -1.01 -20.11 15.12
CA ASP A 83 -0.88 -19.23 16.28
C ASP A 83 -1.61 -17.89 16.12
N LEU A 84 -2.21 -17.64 14.95
CA LEU A 84 -3.10 -16.50 14.74
C LEU A 84 -4.44 -16.76 15.42
N ALA A 85 -5.01 -15.71 16.02
CA ALA A 85 -6.32 -15.77 16.66
C ALA A 85 -7.11 -14.47 16.44
N GLY A 86 -8.45 -14.58 16.59
CA GLY A 86 -9.36 -13.45 16.50
C GLY A 86 -9.17 -12.64 15.20
N PRO A 87 -9.10 -11.30 15.29
CA PRO A 87 -8.97 -10.45 14.11
C PRO A 87 -7.78 -10.78 13.19
N SER A 88 -6.66 -11.25 13.74
CA SER A 88 -5.49 -11.64 12.94
C SER A 88 -5.78 -12.88 12.10
N LEU A 89 -6.44 -13.89 12.69
CA LEU A 89 -6.82 -15.09 11.96
C LEU A 89 -7.85 -14.77 10.87
N ASP A 90 -8.83 -13.93 11.16
CA ASP A 90 -9.86 -13.51 10.19
C ASP A 90 -9.24 -12.76 9.00
N ALA A 91 -8.33 -11.82 9.27
CA ALA A 91 -7.63 -11.06 8.24
C ALA A 91 -6.73 -11.94 7.36
N TRP A 92 -6.02 -12.89 7.99
CA TRP A 92 -5.23 -13.89 7.26
C TRP A 92 -6.10 -14.77 6.37
N ASN A 93 -7.19 -15.34 6.89
CA ASN A 93 -8.07 -16.24 6.15
C ASN A 93 -8.71 -15.52 4.95
N ALA A 94 -9.17 -14.29 5.13
CA ALA A 94 -9.74 -13.50 4.05
C ALA A 94 -8.72 -13.24 2.94
N SER A 95 -7.53 -12.75 3.30
CA SER A 95 -6.49 -12.40 2.34
C SER A 95 -5.92 -13.63 1.64
N SER A 96 -5.56 -14.68 2.38
CA SER A 96 -5.01 -15.92 1.83
C SER A 96 -5.99 -16.62 0.88
N THR A 97 -7.30 -16.58 1.17
CA THR A 97 -8.32 -17.13 0.26
C THR A 97 -8.36 -16.37 -1.06
N GLN A 98 -8.36 -15.03 -1.02
CA GLN A 98 -8.36 -14.20 -2.23
C GLN A 98 -7.07 -14.35 -3.05
N ILE A 99 -5.91 -14.36 -2.38
CA ILE A 99 -4.60 -14.59 -3.01
C ILE A 99 -4.60 -15.96 -3.71
N LYS A 100 -5.05 -17.02 -3.01
CA LYS A 100 -5.17 -18.37 -3.58
C LYS A 100 -6.03 -18.39 -4.84
N GLN A 101 -7.23 -17.84 -4.78
CA GLN A 101 -8.15 -17.80 -5.93
C GLN A 101 -7.57 -17.04 -7.12
N GLY A 102 -6.90 -15.92 -6.85
CA GLY A 102 -6.21 -15.14 -7.87
C GLY A 102 -5.04 -15.91 -8.50
N LEU A 103 -4.24 -16.62 -7.71
CA LEU A 103 -3.15 -17.47 -8.21
C LEU A 103 -3.65 -18.59 -9.12
N GLU A 104 -4.72 -19.27 -8.70
CA GLU A 104 -5.38 -20.31 -9.49
C GLU A 104 -5.93 -19.73 -10.81
N SER A 105 -6.53 -18.54 -10.75
CA SER A 105 -7.07 -17.85 -11.94
C SER A 105 -5.97 -17.40 -12.91
N VAL A 106 -4.86 -16.87 -12.39
CA VAL A 106 -3.68 -16.49 -13.20
C VAL A 106 -3.08 -17.71 -13.90
N ALA A 107 -3.01 -18.86 -13.21
CA ALA A 107 -2.48 -20.09 -13.79
C ALA A 107 -3.38 -20.68 -14.89
N LEU A 108 -4.71 -20.51 -14.77
CA LEU A 108 -5.71 -20.99 -15.73
C LEU A 108 -5.98 -20.03 -16.90
N ALA A 109 -5.55 -18.77 -16.80
CA ALA A 109 -5.78 -17.77 -17.82
C ALA A 109 -5.15 -18.14 -19.17
N GLY A 110 -5.90 -17.95 -20.25
CA GLY A 110 -5.50 -18.36 -21.60
C GLY A 110 -4.55 -17.40 -22.31
N ASP A 111 -4.45 -16.16 -21.83
CA ASP A 111 -3.60 -15.12 -22.42
C ASP A 111 -3.16 -14.07 -21.39
N ILE A 112 -2.24 -13.19 -21.78
CA ILE A 112 -1.65 -12.17 -20.90
C ILE A 112 -2.67 -11.16 -20.37
N GLN A 113 -3.73 -10.84 -21.13
CA GLN A 113 -4.75 -9.89 -20.68
C GLN A 113 -5.62 -10.51 -19.59
N GLN A 114 -5.98 -11.78 -19.77
CA GLN A 114 -6.67 -12.56 -18.74
C GLN A 114 -5.80 -12.75 -17.50
N GLN A 115 -4.50 -12.98 -17.65
CA GLN A 115 -3.55 -13.05 -16.53
C GLN A 115 -3.49 -11.74 -15.75
N ARG A 116 -3.40 -10.59 -16.43
CA ARG A 116 -3.41 -9.26 -15.79
C ARG A 116 -4.71 -8.99 -15.04
N LYS A 117 -5.85 -9.34 -15.64
CA LYS A 117 -7.16 -9.22 -14.99
C LYS A 117 -7.28 -10.11 -13.75
N ALA A 118 -6.75 -11.33 -13.81
CA ALA A 118 -6.74 -12.25 -12.67
C ALA A 118 -5.75 -11.84 -11.57
N PHE A 119 -4.66 -11.15 -11.94
CA PHE A 119 -3.67 -10.63 -11.00
C PHE A 119 -4.19 -9.48 -10.15
N ASP A 120 -5.12 -8.67 -10.64
CA ASP A 120 -5.64 -7.50 -9.91
C ASP A 120 -6.20 -7.82 -8.51
N PRO A 121 -7.19 -8.73 -8.34
CA PRO A 121 -7.70 -9.07 -7.02
C PRO A 121 -6.67 -9.78 -6.12
N LEU A 122 -5.72 -10.53 -6.71
CA LEU A 122 -4.58 -11.08 -5.97
C LEU A 122 -3.72 -9.96 -5.40
N SER A 123 -3.44 -8.96 -6.23
CA SER A 123 -2.58 -7.84 -5.90
C SER A 123 -3.17 -6.99 -4.79
N GLU A 124 -4.44 -6.64 -4.89
CA GLU A 124 -5.16 -5.91 -3.85
C GLU A 124 -5.16 -6.69 -2.51
N ALA A 125 -5.44 -7.99 -2.55
CA ALA A 125 -5.42 -8.84 -1.36
C ALA A 125 -4.02 -8.94 -0.73
N PHE A 126 -2.96 -9.00 -1.54
CA PHE A 126 -1.59 -9.08 -1.04
C PHE A 126 -1.10 -7.74 -0.47
N VAL A 127 -1.42 -6.62 -1.11
CA VAL A 127 -1.19 -5.27 -0.55
C VAL A 127 -1.88 -5.15 0.81
N LYS A 128 -3.16 -5.54 0.91
CA LYS A 128 -3.91 -5.50 2.16
C LYS A 128 -3.30 -6.38 3.24
N LEU A 129 -2.82 -7.57 2.88
CA LEU A 129 -2.13 -8.47 3.82
C LEU A 129 -0.89 -7.78 4.41
N LEU A 130 -0.03 -7.20 3.58
CA LEU A 130 1.20 -6.52 4.03
C LEU A 130 0.90 -5.24 4.81
N MET A 131 -0.13 -4.49 4.45
CA MET A 131 -0.59 -3.35 5.25
C MET A 131 -1.11 -3.78 6.62
N THR A 132 -1.69 -4.98 6.73
CA THR A 132 -2.25 -5.49 7.99
C THR A 132 -1.16 -6.01 8.94
N PHE A 133 -0.21 -6.79 8.42
CA PHE A 133 0.77 -7.52 9.24
C PHE A 133 2.20 -6.98 9.17
N ARG A 134 2.51 -6.09 8.23
CA ARG A 134 3.89 -5.74 7.83
C ARG A 134 4.67 -6.99 7.37
N HIS A 135 6.01 -6.95 7.43
CA HIS A 135 6.89 -8.02 6.95
C HIS A 135 8.28 -7.96 7.60
N ARG A 136 9.13 -8.97 7.35
CA ARG A 136 10.53 -8.99 7.81
C ARG A 136 11.58 -8.84 6.70
N MET A 137 11.18 -8.32 5.53
CA MET A 137 12.14 -7.86 4.50
C MET A 137 13.02 -6.74 5.05
N PRO A 138 14.28 -6.59 4.60
CA PRO A 138 15.22 -5.58 5.11
C PRO A 138 14.81 -4.15 4.76
N GLU A 139 14.21 -3.97 3.59
CA GLU A 139 13.79 -2.67 3.07
C GLU A 139 12.25 -2.57 3.03
N PRO A 140 11.69 -1.34 3.02
CA PRO A 140 10.27 -1.13 2.85
C PRO A 140 9.74 -1.70 1.52
N ILE A 141 8.54 -2.27 1.55
CA ILE A 141 7.81 -2.68 0.36
C ILE A 141 7.06 -1.49 -0.22
N LEU A 142 7.24 -1.25 -1.52
CA LEU A 142 6.69 -0.10 -2.21
C LEU A 142 5.34 -0.46 -2.80
N VAL A 143 4.30 0.31 -2.50
CA VAL A 143 2.98 0.16 -3.11
C VAL A 143 2.80 1.23 -4.17
N TYR A 144 2.49 0.79 -5.38
CA TYR A 144 2.20 1.65 -6.50
C TYR A 144 0.73 1.56 -6.90
N PHE A 145 0.24 2.64 -7.51
CA PHE A 145 -1.10 2.72 -8.09
C PHE A 145 -1.04 3.34 -9.49
N CYS A 146 -1.75 2.79 -10.47
CA CYS A 146 -1.92 3.41 -11.78
C CYS A 146 -3.41 3.65 -12.00
N PRO A 147 -3.91 4.90 -11.98
CA PRO A 147 -5.34 5.21 -12.12
C PRO A 147 -5.89 4.82 -13.50
N MET A 148 -5.03 4.67 -14.50
CA MET A 148 -5.45 4.34 -15.87
C MET A 148 -5.75 2.86 -16.09
N ALA A 149 -5.28 1.97 -15.19
CA ALA A 149 -5.48 0.53 -15.32
C ALA A 149 -6.97 0.18 -15.47
N PHE A 150 -7.24 -0.83 -16.30
CA PHE A 150 -8.59 -1.34 -16.59
C PHE A 150 -9.60 -0.26 -16.94
N ALA A 151 -9.25 0.60 -17.91
CA ALA A 151 -10.09 1.69 -18.41
C ALA A 151 -10.48 2.70 -17.32
N GLY A 152 -9.52 3.10 -16.49
CA GLY A 152 -9.72 4.13 -15.47
C GLY A 152 -10.27 3.62 -14.14
N GLN A 153 -10.38 2.30 -13.97
CA GLN A 153 -10.77 1.71 -12.69
C GLN A 153 -9.64 1.81 -11.65
N GLY A 154 -8.39 1.84 -12.13
CA GLY A 154 -7.21 1.87 -11.30
C GLY A 154 -6.85 0.50 -10.74
N ALA A 155 -5.57 0.31 -10.41
CA ALA A 155 -5.08 -0.94 -9.84
C ALA A 155 -3.81 -0.72 -9.03
N TYR A 156 -3.63 -1.52 -7.98
CA TYR A 156 -2.49 -1.46 -7.06
C TYR A 156 -1.53 -2.62 -7.29
N TRP A 157 -0.24 -2.41 -7.08
CA TRP A 157 0.74 -3.49 -6.97
C TRP A 157 1.86 -3.15 -6.02
N ILE A 158 2.63 -4.15 -5.60
CA ILE A 158 3.87 -3.93 -4.84
C ILE A 158 5.12 -4.12 -5.69
N ASP A 159 6.21 -3.45 -5.33
CA ASP A 159 7.56 -3.75 -5.81
C ASP A 159 8.56 -3.64 -4.66
N THR A 160 9.75 -4.22 -4.87
CA THR A 160 10.92 -4.07 -4.00
C THR A 160 11.95 -3.10 -4.59
N ARG A 161 11.67 -2.55 -5.78
CA ARG A 161 12.54 -1.61 -6.51
C ARG A 161 11.83 -0.29 -6.77
N GLU A 162 12.57 0.80 -6.75
CA GLU A 162 12.04 2.15 -7.05
C GLU A 162 11.72 2.37 -8.53
N GLU A 163 12.23 1.52 -9.42
CA GLU A 163 11.88 1.57 -10.84
C GLU A 163 10.43 1.12 -11.05
N VAL A 164 9.57 2.04 -11.48
CA VAL A 164 8.16 1.76 -11.79
C VAL A 164 8.05 0.87 -13.02
N ARG A 165 7.51 -0.34 -12.83
CA ARG A 165 7.27 -1.33 -13.89
C ARG A 165 5.86 -1.90 -13.76
N ASN A 166 4.93 -1.30 -14.51
CA ASN A 166 3.50 -1.56 -14.43
C ASN A 166 3.11 -2.94 -15.00
N PRO A 167 2.62 -3.88 -14.16
CA PRO A 167 2.27 -5.23 -14.62
C PRO A 167 1.03 -5.27 -15.52
N TYR A 168 0.19 -4.24 -15.53
CA TYR A 168 -1.08 -4.19 -16.26
C TYR A 168 -0.93 -3.77 -17.72
N TYR A 169 0.19 -3.14 -18.08
CA TYR A 169 0.46 -2.72 -19.46
C TYR A 169 1.68 -3.41 -20.08
N GLY A 170 2.64 -3.85 -19.26
CA GLY A 170 3.88 -4.45 -19.75
C GLY A 170 4.72 -3.46 -20.54
N ARG A 171 5.61 -3.95 -21.41
CA ARG A 171 6.54 -3.11 -22.18
C ARG A 171 5.92 -2.42 -23.40
N LYS A 172 4.69 -2.76 -23.79
CA LYS A 172 4.09 -2.23 -25.01
C LYS A 172 3.55 -0.81 -24.78
N PRO A 173 3.84 0.14 -25.69
CA PRO A 173 3.21 1.46 -25.64
C PRO A 173 1.68 1.32 -25.77
N PHE A 174 0.95 2.07 -24.95
CA PHE A 174 -0.51 2.21 -25.07
C PHE A 174 -0.80 3.60 -25.60
N GLU A 175 -1.45 3.69 -26.77
CA GLU A 175 -1.78 4.98 -27.41
C GLU A 175 -0.56 5.93 -27.58
N GLY A 176 0.63 5.35 -27.81
CA GLY A 176 1.88 6.11 -27.94
C GLY A 176 2.50 6.56 -26.62
N GLN A 177 1.92 6.20 -25.48
CA GLN A 177 2.44 6.47 -24.14
C GLN A 177 3.20 5.26 -23.59
N ASP A 178 4.32 5.53 -22.91
CA ASP A 178 5.07 4.52 -22.18
C ASP A 178 4.36 4.17 -20.87
N MET A 179 3.43 3.22 -20.95
CA MET A 179 2.67 2.77 -19.78
C MET A 179 3.46 1.84 -18.86
N LEU A 180 4.66 1.40 -19.25
CA LEU A 180 5.53 0.64 -18.35
C LEU A 180 5.84 1.46 -17.09
N ARG A 181 5.96 2.78 -17.24
CA ARG A 181 6.20 3.73 -16.15
C ARG A 181 4.93 4.39 -15.61
N CYS A 182 3.72 3.98 -16.05
CA CYS A 182 2.49 4.46 -15.40
C CYS A 182 2.43 3.90 -13.99
N GLY A 183 2.45 4.77 -13.00
CA GLY A 183 2.32 4.39 -11.61
C GLY A 183 2.84 5.48 -10.71
N GLU A 184 2.13 5.73 -9.62
CA GLU A 184 2.60 6.60 -8.55
C GLU A 184 2.83 5.78 -7.29
N LEU A 185 3.92 6.09 -6.57
CA LEU A 185 4.19 5.50 -5.27
C LEU A 185 3.19 6.10 -4.28
N VAL A 186 2.31 5.25 -3.73
CA VAL A 186 1.26 5.67 -2.80
C VAL A 186 1.59 5.33 -1.35
N GLU A 187 2.38 4.29 -1.11
CA GLU A 187 2.70 3.84 0.25
C GLU A 187 4.07 3.14 0.29
N ARG A 188 4.73 3.22 1.45
CA ARG A 188 5.94 2.44 1.79
C ARG A 188 5.64 1.65 3.05
N ILE A 189 5.44 0.34 2.92
CA ILE A 189 5.19 -0.55 4.05
C ILE A 189 6.53 -0.82 4.72
N PRO A 190 6.78 -0.34 5.96
CA PRO A 190 8.04 -0.60 6.63
C PRO A 190 8.09 -2.05 7.14
N PRO A 191 9.29 -2.58 7.39
CA PRO A 191 9.45 -3.82 8.15
C PRO A 191 8.75 -3.74 9.52
N ASP A 192 8.29 -4.88 10.03
CA ASP A 192 7.82 -4.99 11.40
C ASP A 192 8.99 -4.65 12.35
N PRO A 193 8.83 -3.67 13.25
CA PRO A 193 9.90 -3.18 14.10
C PRO A 193 10.34 -4.19 15.18
N GLY A 194 9.61 -5.29 15.31
CA GLY A 194 9.76 -6.24 16.40
C GLY A 194 9.38 -5.64 17.75
N SER A 195 9.39 -6.47 18.79
CA SER A 195 9.03 -6.07 20.15
C SER A 195 10.05 -5.16 20.85
N ASN A 196 10.97 -4.51 20.12
CA ASN A 196 12.06 -3.73 20.72
C ASN A 196 12.14 -2.27 20.27
N GLU A 197 11.22 -1.79 19.41
CA GLU A 197 11.17 -0.37 19.08
C GLU A 197 10.20 0.33 20.03
N THR A 198 10.76 0.95 21.07
CA THR A 198 10.08 2.01 21.80
C THR A 198 9.87 3.14 20.81
N ILE A 199 8.60 3.39 20.46
CA ILE A 199 8.19 4.61 19.76
C ILE A 199 8.85 5.78 20.50
N PRO A 200 9.68 6.61 19.83
CA PRO A 200 10.18 7.83 20.45
C PRO A 200 8.96 8.65 20.80
N THR A 201 8.67 8.77 22.10
CA THR A 201 7.69 9.74 22.57
C THR A 201 8.24 11.09 22.15
N GLN A 202 7.55 11.76 21.22
CA GLN A 202 7.85 13.14 20.91
C GLN A 202 7.69 13.92 22.21
N ASP A 203 8.82 14.40 22.71
CA ASP A 203 8.92 15.30 23.83
C ASP A 203 8.20 16.60 23.48
N VAL A 204 6.91 16.68 23.80
CA VAL A 204 6.18 17.93 23.84
C VAL A 204 6.63 18.66 25.09
N SER A 205 7.80 19.30 24.97
CA SER A 205 8.26 20.29 25.93
C SER A 205 7.15 21.33 26.05
N HIS A 206 6.52 21.37 27.22
CA HIS A 206 5.47 22.33 27.53
C HIS A 206 6.06 23.73 27.47
N GLY A 207 5.77 24.44 26.38
CA GLY A 207 5.94 25.88 26.28
C GLY A 207 5.14 26.54 27.40
N LYS A 208 5.87 27.05 28.39
CA LYS A 208 5.35 27.78 29.55
C LYS A 208 4.64 29.03 29.05
N ILE A 209 3.31 29.05 29.14
CA ILE A 209 2.49 30.22 28.85
C ILE A 209 2.72 31.21 30.00
N HIS A 210 3.37 32.33 29.68
CA HIS A 210 3.60 33.42 30.62
C HIS A 210 2.30 34.22 30.76
N THR A 211 1.54 33.98 31.81
CA THR A 211 0.44 34.88 32.22
C THR A 211 1.05 36.08 32.94
N GLY A 212 1.06 37.22 32.27
CA GLY A 212 1.37 38.51 32.88
C GLY A 212 0.16 39.03 33.64
N GLU A 213 0.31 39.20 34.95
CA GLU A 213 -0.69 39.81 35.82
C GLU A 213 -0.32 41.27 36.11
N HIS A 214 -1.31 42.14 35.92
CA HIS A 214 -1.26 43.58 36.04
C HIS A 214 -1.37 44.01 37.52
N SER A 215 -0.45 44.84 38.01
CA SER A 215 -0.63 45.87 39.04
C SER A 215 0.75 46.48 39.34
N GLY A 216 1.03 47.79 39.34
CA GLY A 216 0.20 48.97 39.37
C GLY A 216 0.85 49.95 40.37
N HIS A 217 1.59 50.97 39.90
CA HIS A 217 1.57 52.32 40.48
C HIS A 217 2.39 53.33 39.66
N PRO A 218 1.91 54.58 39.48
CA PRO A 218 2.60 55.63 38.75
C PRO A 218 3.29 56.61 39.71
N ALA A 219 4.39 57.23 39.26
CA ALA A 219 4.74 58.62 39.54
C ALA A 219 6.08 58.97 38.87
N HIS A 220 6.07 59.94 37.97
CA HIS A 220 7.00 61.09 37.95
C HIS A 220 6.87 61.83 36.62
N THR A 221 6.05 62.88 36.62
CA THR A 221 6.21 64.02 35.71
C THR A 221 6.33 65.26 36.60
N GLY A 222 7.43 65.99 36.41
CA GLY A 222 7.73 67.17 37.20
C GLY A 222 8.97 67.85 36.65
N GLY A 223 8.83 68.50 35.50
CA GLY A 223 9.77 69.51 35.03
C GLY A 223 9.10 70.88 35.11
N SER A 224 9.68 71.80 35.88
CA SER A 224 9.65 73.24 35.61
C SER A 224 10.59 74.00 36.55
N LYS A 225 11.48 74.76 35.89
CA LYS A 225 12.41 75.80 36.35
C LYS A 225 13.73 75.35 36.98
#